data_AF-A0A7S3M408-F1
#
_entry.id   AF-A0A7S3M408-F1
#
_cell.length_a   1.000
_cell.length_b   1.000
_cell.length_c   1.000
_cell.angle_alpha   90.00
_cell.angle_beta   90.00
_cell.angle_gamma   90.00
#
_symmetry.space_group_name_H-M   'P 1'
#
loop_
_entity.id
_entity.type
_entity.pdbx_description
1 polymer ?
#
loop_
_entity_poly.entity_id
_entity_poly.type
_entity_poly.pdbx_seq_one_letter_code
_entity_poly.pdbx_strand_id
1 'polypeptide(L)'
;GLEVVGWYHSHPKFKPSPSVMDIFNQQQYQLYTRDESTGEEPFVGLIVSTYDASLSSPVSEHQWFTVIPYTPPVRRNSIIDEDFPETDVPVRSSRGDSSHKGSKEDSGPRYMPMRM
;
A
#
# COMPACT_ATOMS: atom_id res chain seq x y z
N GLY A 1 13.78 21.47 15.30
CA GLY A 1 13.20 20.68 16.41
C GLY A 1 13.45 19.21 16.13
N LEU A 2 12.85 18.31 16.90
CA LEU A 2 12.76 16.89 16.52
C LEU A 2 11.54 16.67 15.62
N GLU A 3 11.61 15.71 14.71
CA GLU A 3 10.55 15.38 13.77
C GLU A 3 10.27 13.87 13.73
N VAL A 4 9.09 13.52 13.22
CA VAL A 4 8.70 12.12 13.03
C VAL A 4 9.27 11.64 11.69
N VAL A 5 10.18 10.67 11.74
CA VAL A 5 10.86 10.10 10.56
C VAL A 5 10.42 8.68 10.23
N GLY A 6 9.45 8.12 10.97
CA GLY A 6 9.05 6.74 10.78
C GLY A 6 8.11 6.19 11.83
N TRP A 7 7.87 4.89 11.73
CA TRP A 7 7.03 4.10 12.62
C TRP A 7 7.62 2.70 12.85
N TYR A 8 7.13 2.01 13.88
CA TYR A 8 7.47 0.61 14.10
C TYR A 8 6.29 -0.20 14.62
N HIS A 9 6.28 -1.50 14.33
CA HIS A 9 5.39 -2.48 14.98
C HIS A 9 6.12 -3.81 15.16
N SER A 10 5.47 -4.75 15.84
CA SER A 10 6.06 -6.07 16.14
C SER A 10 5.38 -7.20 15.39
N HIS A 11 6.17 -8.19 14.97
CA HIS A 11 5.73 -9.53 14.58
C HIS A 11 6.18 -10.53 15.65
N PRO A 12 5.43 -10.72 16.76
CA PRO A 12 5.98 -11.38 17.94
C PRO A 12 6.43 -12.83 17.71
N LYS A 13 5.83 -13.53 16.75
CA LYS A 13 6.05 -14.98 16.51
C LYS A 13 6.48 -15.31 15.08
N PHE A 14 6.71 -14.31 14.24
CA PHE A 14 6.98 -14.48 12.81
C PHE A 14 8.16 -13.60 12.41
N LYS A 15 8.77 -13.90 11.27
CA LYS A 15 9.82 -13.07 10.69
C LYS A 15 9.35 -11.62 10.48
N PRO A 16 10.25 -10.63 10.56
CA PRO A 16 9.91 -9.22 10.44
C PRO A 16 9.68 -8.79 8.98
N SER A 17 9.21 -9.69 8.13
CA SER A 17 8.92 -9.42 6.72
C SER A 17 7.63 -8.61 6.60
N PRO A 18 7.63 -7.47 5.87
CA PRO A 18 6.43 -6.64 5.70
C PRO A 18 5.26 -7.39 5.08
N SER A 19 4.08 -7.25 5.67
CA SER A 19 2.82 -7.68 5.05
C SER A 19 2.38 -6.69 3.96
N VAL A 20 1.39 -7.08 3.16
CA VAL A 20 0.77 -6.19 2.16
C VAL A 20 0.21 -4.92 2.80
N MET A 21 -0.36 -5.03 4.01
CA MET A 21 -0.86 -3.86 4.74
C MET A 21 0.26 -2.96 5.25
N ASP A 22 1.39 -3.54 5.68
CA ASP A 22 2.55 -2.76 6.10
C ASP A 22 3.13 -1.97 4.92
N ILE A 23 3.21 -2.58 3.74
CA ILE A 23 3.63 -1.94 2.49
C ILE A 23 2.66 -0.80 2.14
N PHE A 24 1.34 -1.03 2.19
CA PHE A 24 0.36 0.00 1.89
C PHE A 24 0.45 1.19 2.85
N ASN A 25 0.51 0.92 4.16
CA ASN A 25 0.64 1.96 5.19
C ASN A 25 1.94 2.75 5.02
N GLN A 26 3.05 2.06 4.80
CA GLN A 26 4.35 2.68 4.56
C GLN A 26 4.32 3.61 3.34
N GLN A 27 3.70 3.18 2.23
CA GLN A 27 3.54 4.02 1.04
C GLN A 27 2.70 5.28 1.33
N GLN A 28 1.61 5.16 2.11
CA GLN A 28 0.80 6.33 2.48
C GLN A 28 1.58 7.31 3.35
N TYR A 29 2.33 6.83 4.36
CA TYR A 29 3.10 7.72 5.23
C TYR A 29 4.24 8.42 4.49
N GLN A 30 4.96 7.71 3.63
CA GLN A 30 5.97 8.30 2.76
C GLN A 30 5.44 9.46 1.93
N LEU A 31 4.25 9.29 1.32
CA LEU A 31 3.59 10.34 0.56
C LEU A 31 3.18 11.53 1.44
N TYR A 32 2.70 11.29 2.67
CA TYR A 32 2.31 12.36 3.58
C TYR A 32 3.48 13.19 4.10
N THR A 33 4.67 12.59 4.19
CA THR A 33 5.88 13.28 4.64
C THR A 33 6.78 13.66 3.47
N ARG A 34 6.26 13.67 2.24
CA ARG A 34 7.03 14.09 1.08
C ARG A 34 7.45 15.55 1.24
N ASP A 35 8.73 15.80 1.04
CA ASP A 35 9.25 17.15 0.89
C ASP A 35 8.98 17.62 -0.53
N GLU A 36 8.07 18.57 -0.70
CA GLU A 36 7.69 19.11 -2.02
C GLU A 36 8.84 19.88 -2.71
N SER A 37 9.86 20.30 -1.97
CA SER A 37 11.02 21.02 -2.55
C SER A 37 12.06 20.08 -3.16
N THR A 38 12.21 18.87 -2.60
CA THR A 38 13.21 17.87 -3.04
C THR A 38 12.57 16.67 -3.72
N GLY A 39 11.28 16.44 -3.51
CA GLY A 39 10.55 15.24 -3.91
C GLY A 39 10.87 14.01 -3.06
N GLU A 40 11.67 14.15 -2.00
CA GLU A 40 12.07 13.04 -1.13
C GLU A 40 10.93 12.62 -0.20
N GLU A 41 10.88 11.32 0.11
CA GLU A 41 9.91 10.73 1.05
C GLU A 41 10.66 10.10 2.24
N PRO A 42 11.27 10.90 3.14
CA PRO A 42 12.18 10.41 4.19
C PRO A 42 11.44 9.80 5.38
N PHE A 43 10.66 8.73 5.14
CA PHE A 43 9.90 8.00 6.16
C PHE A 43 10.26 6.53 6.14
N VAL A 44 10.62 5.96 7.30
CA VAL A 44 11.04 4.56 7.41
C VAL A 44 10.09 3.72 8.26
N GLY A 45 9.89 2.46 7.86
CA GLY A 45 9.20 1.44 8.64
C GLY A 45 10.20 0.49 9.29
N LEU A 46 9.91 0.06 10.53
CA LEU A 46 10.64 -0.98 11.23
C LEU A 46 9.68 -2.07 11.73
N ILE A 47 10.00 -3.32 11.45
CA ILE A 47 9.32 -4.47 12.04
C ILE A 47 10.27 -5.18 12.98
N VAL A 48 9.81 -5.48 14.20
CA VAL A 48 10.60 -6.20 15.20
C VAL A 48 9.94 -7.54 15.55
N SER A 49 10.69 -8.62 15.40
CA SER A 49 10.30 -9.96 15.78
C SER A 49 10.91 -10.33 17.13
N THR A 50 10.09 -10.25 18.18
CA THR A 50 10.56 -10.34 19.57
C THR A 50 10.75 -11.76 20.08
N TYR A 51 10.01 -12.74 19.55
CA TYR A 51 10.01 -14.14 19.99
C TYR A 51 9.92 -15.11 18.82
N ASP A 52 10.70 -14.87 17.76
CA ASP A 52 10.76 -15.84 16.66
C ASP A 52 11.41 -17.14 17.15
N ALA A 53 10.58 -18.18 17.31
CA ALA A 53 10.99 -19.49 17.79
C ALA A 53 11.89 -20.25 16.80
N SER A 54 12.05 -19.75 15.58
CA SER A 54 13.01 -20.29 14.61
C SER A 54 14.46 -19.85 14.88
N LEU A 55 14.66 -18.84 15.74
CA LEU A 55 15.99 -18.36 16.14
C LEU A 55 16.57 -19.22 17.26
N SER A 56 17.88 -19.48 17.19
CA SER A 56 18.60 -20.37 18.12
C SER A 56 18.88 -19.75 19.50
N SER A 57 18.52 -18.49 19.71
CA SER A 57 18.77 -17.73 20.94
C SER A 57 17.67 -16.68 21.16
N PRO A 58 17.47 -16.16 22.38
CA PRO A 58 16.43 -15.18 22.70
C PRO A 58 16.83 -13.78 22.21
N VAL A 59 17.06 -13.64 20.91
CA VAL A 59 17.37 -12.39 20.24
C VAL A 59 16.16 -11.91 19.45
N SER A 60 16.02 -10.59 19.32
CA SER A 60 15.05 -10.02 18.40
C SER A 60 15.66 -9.90 17.02
N GLU A 61 14.92 -10.31 15.99
CA GLU A 61 15.23 -9.96 14.61
C GLU A 61 14.46 -8.67 14.26
N HIS A 62 15.02 -7.83 13.41
CA HIS A 62 14.37 -6.61 12.97
C HIS A 62 14.68 -6.33 11.52
N GLN A 63 13.70 -5.74 10.83
CA GLN A 63 13.82 -5.36 9.42
C GLN A 63 13.35 -3.93 9.23
N TRP A 64 14.25 -3.10 8.71
CA TRP A 64 13.95 -1.77 8.21
C TRP A 64 13.48 -1.87 6.77
N PHE A 65 12.50 -1.04 6.39
CA PHE A 65 12.00 -1.02 5.02
C PHE A 65 11.47 0.36 4.60
N THR A 66 11.50 0.57 3.29
CA THR A 66 10.87 1.68 2.55
C THR A 66 10.20 1.07 1.31
N VAL A 67 9.20 1.74 0.76
CA VAL A 67 8.51 1.31 -0.46
C VAL A 67 8.95 2.20 -1.61
N ILE A 68 9.55 1.58 -2.63
CA ILE A 68 9.91 2.27 -3.86
C ILE A 68 8.68 2.28 -4.77
N PRO A 69 8.21 3.45 -5.23
CA PRO A 69 7.10 3.53 -6.19
C PRO A 69 7.40 2.70 -7.43
N TYR A 70 6.44 1.90 -7.87
CA TYR A 70 6.57 1.18 -9.14
C TYR A 70 6.62 2.19 -10.28
N THR A 71 7.79 2.30 -10.91
CA THR A 71 7.95 3.01 -12.17
C THR A 71 7.90 1.97 -13.27
N PRO A 72 6.82 1.89 -14.07
CA PRO A 72 6.76 0.93 -15.16
C PRO A 72 7.95 1.16 -16.10
N PRO A 73 8.58 0.09 -16.62
CA PRO A 73 9.63 0.25 -17.62
C PRO A 73 9.07 1.07 -18.79
N VAL A 74 9.80 2.13 -19.15
CA VAL A 74 9.46 2.92 -20.33
C VAL A 74 9.53 1.98 -21.52
N ARG A 75 8.39 1.71 -22.17
CA ARG A 75 8.37 0.98 -23.45
C ARG A 75 9.17 1.80 -24.47
N ARG A 76 10.46 1.49 -24.63
CA ARG A 76 11.23 1.93 -25.79
C ARG A 76 10.79 1.05 -26.95
N ASN A 77 10.33 1.68 -28.04
CA ASN A 77 9.73 1.03 -29.22
C ASN A 77 10.69 0.07 -30.00
N SER A 78 11.66 -0.58 -29.38
CA SER A 78 12.51 -1.57 -30.06
C SER A 78 13.24 -2.59 -29.19
N ILE A 79 13.04 -2.68 -27.87
CA ILE A 79 13.66 -3.75 -27.06
C ILE A 79 12.63 -4.30 -26.06
N ILE A 80 12.18 -5.51 -26.35
CA ILE A 80 11.46 -6.39 -25.43
C ILE A 80 12.47 -6.89 -24.39
N ASP A 81 12.40 -6.37 -23.16
CA ASP A 81 12.98 -7.04 -22.00
C ASP A 81 12.05 -8.23 -21.69
N GLU A 82 12.37 -9.39 -22.27
CA GLU A 82 11.64 -10.68 -22.23
C GLU A 82 11.59 -11.33 -20.82
N ASP A 83 11.43 -10.56 -19.74
CA ASP A 83 11.55 -11.12 -18.38
C ASP A 83 10.46 -10.71 -17.39
N PHE A 84 9.32 -10.17 -17.84
CA PHE A 84 8.19 -9.93 -16.95
C PHE A 84 6.86 -10.44 -17.52
N PRO A 85 6.24 -11.46 -16.88
CA PRO A 85 4.92 -11.91 -17.27
C PRO A 85 3.90 -10.80 -17.00
N GLU A 86 3.17 -10.43 -18.05
CA GLU A 86 2.04 -9.51 -18.02
C GLU A 86 0.99 -10.05 -17.05
N THR A 87 0.93 -9.50 -15.83
CA THR A 87 -0.18 -9.82 -14.91
C THR A 87 -1.40 -9.06 -15.38
N ASP A 88 -2.42 -9.79 -15.84
CA ASP A 88 -3.75 -9.27 -16.18
C ASP A 88 -4.39 -8.58 -14.96
N VAL A 89 -4.12 -7.28 -14.80
CA VAL A 89 -4.89 -6.42 -13.90
C VAL A 89 -6.03 -5.82 -14.72
N PRO A 90 -7.31 -6.09 -14.41
CA PRO A 90 -8.41 -5.57 -15.18
C PRO A 90 -8.47 -4.04 -15.02
N VAL A 91 -8.21 -3.32 -16.12
CA VAL A 91 -8.41 -1.87 -16.24
C VAL A 91 -9.88 -1.57 -15.97
N ARG A 92 -10.18 -0.96 -14.82
CA ARG A 92 -11.50 -0.36 -14.59
C ARG A 92 -11.67 0.79 -15.58
N SER A 93 -12.58 0.62 -16.54
CA SER A 93 -12.93 1.68 -17.48
C SER A 93 -13.57 2.85 -16.75
N SER A 94 -12.88 3.97 -16.68
CA SER A 94 -13.47 5.28 -16.42
C SER A 94 -14.34 5.68 -17.62
N ARG A 95 -15.66 5.59 -17.49
CA ARG A 95 -16.60 6.27 -18.40
C ARG A 95 -17.30 7.38 -17.63
N GLY A 96 -16.95 8.61 -18.00
CA GLY A 96 -17.65 9.83 -17.64
C GLY A 96 -18.93 10.03 -18.45
N ASP A 97 -19.71 10.97 -17.92
CA ASP A 97 -21.02 11.51 -18.30
C ASP A 97 -21.43 11.51 -19.79
N SER A 98 -22.72 11.20 -20.02
CA SER A 98 -23.58 11.95 -20.93
C SER A 98 -25.08 11.71 -20.67
N SER A 99 -25.77 12.83 -20.44
CA SER A 99 -27.20 13.08 -20.33
C SER A 99 -28.17 12.20 -21.15
N HIS A 100 -29.22 11.69 -20.49
CA HIS A 100 -30.53 11.45 -21.12
C HIS A 100 -31.69 11.59 -20.12
N LYS A 101 -32.70 12.38 -20.51
CA LYS A 101 -33.99 12.57 -19.83
C LYS A 101 -34.81 11.27 -19.85
N GLY A 102 -35.46 10.94 -18.74
CA GLY A 102 -36.45 9.86 -18.64
C GLY A 102 -37.23 9.94 -17.32
N SER A 103 -38.52 9.65 -17.37
CA SER A 103 -39.58 9.94 -16.41
C SER A 103 -39.58 9.16 -15.08
N LYS A 104 -40.11 9.83 -14.04
CA LYS A 104 -40.86 9.36 -12.84
C LYS A 104 -40.82 7.86 -12.51
N GLU A 105 -40.45 7.55 -11.25
CA GLU A 105 -41.33 6.86 -10.29
C GLU A 105 -40.74 6.88 -8.86
N ASP A 106 -41.67 6.87 -7.91
CA ASP A 106 -41.57 7.09 -6.46
C ASP A 106 -41.14 5.82 -5.71
N SER A 107 -40.17 5.92 -4.79
CA SER A 107 -40.09 5.12 -3.55
C SER A 107 -38.77 5.38 -2.79
N GLY A 108 -38.87 6.06 -1.64
CA GLY A 108 -37.73 6.30 -0.74
C GLY A 108 -37.19 5.01 -0.09
N PRO A 109 -35.93 5.03 0.39
CA PRO A 109 -35.32 3.83 0.97
C PRO A 109 -35.90 3.50 2.35
N ARG A 110 -36.47 2.30 2.47
CA ARG A 110 -36.81 1.67 3.75
C ARG A 110 -35.53 1.25 4.47
N TYR A 111 -35.33 1.75 5.69
CA TYR A 111 -34.33 1.22 6.62
C TYR A 111 -34.72 -0.20 7.06
N MET A 112 -33.78 -1.14 6.95
CA MET A 112 -33.90 -2.49 7.52
C MET A 112 -33.32 -2.50 8.94
N PRO A 113 -34.00 -3.08 9.95
CA PRO A 113 -33.45 -3.19 11.29
C PRO A 113 -32.43 -4.34 11.39
N MET A 114 -31.23 -4.04 11.91
CA MET A 114 -30.33 -5.04 12.47
C MET A 114 -31.00 -5.70 13.68
N ARG A 115 -31.03 -7.04 13.70
CA ARG A 115 -31.33 -7.80 14.91
C ARG A 115 -30.02 -8.10 15.64
N MET A 116 -30.05 -7.89 16.95
CA MET A 116 -29.03 -8.29 17.92
C MET A 116 -28.92 -9.81 18.01
#